data_AF-A0A530AL97-F1
#
_entry.id   AF-A0A530AL97-F1
#
_cell.length_a   1.000
_cell.length_b   1.000
_cell.length_c   1.000
_cell.angle_alpha   90.00
_cell.angle_beta   90.00
_cell.angle_gamma   90.00
#
_symmetry.space_group_name_H-M   'P 1'
#
loop_
_entity.id
_entity.type
_entity.pdbx_description
1 polymer ?
#
loop_
_entity_poly.entity_id
_entity_poly.type
_entity_poly.pdbx_seq_one_letter_code
_entity_poly.pdbx_strand_id
1 'polypeptide(L)'
;MFWAAGQHRDEITHLLATDANDDPSKQIADIQDLISQGVDVLLIAAATEDALDSVVGRAMEQGIPVIMVDRKVKTASNYITYITASDWALGRLEALWLCETLGGKGNIVMLPGIAGSSVAEIRIKANEEVFGKFPGIKVLEK
;
A
#
# COMPACT_ATOMS: atom_id res chain seq x y z
N MET A 1 9.28 0.94 12.38
CA MET A 1 10.34 -0.02 11.95
C MET A 1 11.67 0.24 12.65
N PHE A 2 12.27 1.44 12.52
CA PHE A 2 13.58 1.77 13.13
C PHE A 2 13.66 1.58 14.65
N TRP A 3 12.62 2.00 15.39
CA TRP A 3 12.59 1.82 16.84
C TRP A 3 12.67 0.34 17.23
N ALA A 4 11.87 -0.52 16.60
CA ALA A 4 11.86 -1.95 16.87
C ALA A 4 13.18 -2.61 16.48
N ALA A 5 13.75 -2.30 15.32
CA ALA A 5 15.06 -2.82 14.93
C ALA A 5 16.17 -2.42 15.93
N GLY A 6 16.08 -1.23 16.51
CA GLY A 6 16.98 -0.80 17.57
C GLY A 6 16.87 -1.58 18.89
N GLN A 7 15.73 -2.24 19.15
CA GLN A 7 15.52 -3.11 20.32
C GLN A 7 16.01 -4.55 20.09
N HIS A 8 16.15 -4.99 18.83
CA HIS A 8 16.49 -6.37 18.46
C HIS A 8 17.86 -6.46 17.77
N ARG A 9 18.88 -5.77 18.31
CA ARG A 9 20.24 -5.75 17.73
C ARG A 9 20.96 -7.10 17.82
N ASP A 10 20.47 -8.01 18.64
CA ASP A 10 20.89 -9.40 18.74
C ASP A 10 20.42 -10.26 17.55
N GLU A 11 19.35 -9.85 16.86
CA GLU A 11 18.81 -10.53 15.68
C GLU A 11 19.05 -9.75 14.39
N ILE A 12 19.13 -8.42 14.45
CA ILE A 12 19.26 -7.52 13.30
C ILE A 12 20.61 -6.80 13.35
N THR A 13 21.57 -7.32 12.59
CA THR A 13 22.94 -6.76 12.51
C THR A 13 22.96 -5.41 11.75
N HIS A 14 22.21 -5.32 10.66
CA HIS A 14 22.15 -4.12 9.82
C HIS A 14 20.70 -3.82 9.39
N LEU A 15 20.33 -2.54 9.45
CA LEU A 15 19.09 -2.03 8.87
C LEU A 15 19.46 -1.00 7.81
N LEU A 16 19.23 -1.34 6.55
CA LEU A 16 19.34 -0.42 5.43
C LEU A 16 17.95 0.15 5.13
N ALA A 17 17.86 1.46 4.98
CA ALA A 17 16.60 2.12 4.67
C ALA A 17 16.80 3.13 3.55
N THR A 18 15.86 3.10 2.61
CA THR A 18 15.75 4.05 1.52
C THR A 18 14.37 4.71 1.57
N ASP A 19 14.25 5.85 0.93
CA ASP A 19 12.99 6.59 0.79
C ASP A 19 12.78 6.87 -0.68
N ALA A 20 11.74 6.30 -1.27
CA ALA A 20 11.44 6.48 -2.69
C ALA A 20 10.90 7.88 -3.04
N ASN A 21 10.47 8.68 -2.05
CA ASN A 21 9.79 9.96 -2.25
C ASN A 21 8.62 9.84 -3.26
N ASP A 22 7.84 8.76 -3.12
CA ASP A 22 6.73 8.34 -4.00
C ASP A 22 7.09 8.21 -5.50
N ASP A 23 8.39 8.13 -5.86
CA ASP A 23 8.85 7.93 -7.23
C ASP A 23 9.09 6.43 -7.50
N PRO A 24 8.31 5.79 -8.40
CA PRO A 24 8.48 4.37 -8.71
C PRO A 24 9.83 4.04 -9.33
N SER A 25 10.38 4.92 -10.18
CA SER A 25 11.67 4.68 -10.84
C SER A 25 12.82 4.73 -9.84
N LYS A 26 12.78 5.68 -8.90
CA LYS A 26 13.70 5.70 -7.77
C LYS A 26 13.55 4.45 -6.91
N GLN A 27 12.33 4.05 -6.57
CA GLN A 27 12.12 2.86 -5.74
C GLN A 27 12.64 1.58 -6.41
N ILE A 28 12.51 1.46 -7.73
CA ILE A 28 13.10 0.35 -8.49
C ILE A 28 14.62 0.33 -8.32
N ALA A 29 15.28 1.48 -8.47
CA ALA A 29 16.73 1.59 -8.27
C ALA A 29 17.14 1.25 -6.84
N ASP A 30 16.44 1.79 -5.84
CA ASP A 30 16.68 1.49 -4.42
C ASP A 30 16.58 -0.01 -4.13
N ILE A 31 15.56 -0.70 -4.66
CA ILE A 31 15.41 -2.15 -4.49
C ILE A 31 16.56 -2.91 -5.15
N GLN A 32 16.97 -2.52 -6.36
CA GLN A 32 18.10 -3.16 -7.06
C GLN A 32 19.41 -2.98 -6.30
N ASP A 33 19.62 -1.80 -5.70
CA ASP A 33 20.80 -1.51 -4.89
C ASP A 33 20.80 -2.32 -3.58
N LEU A 34 19.65 -2.50 -2.92
CA LEU A 34 19.52 -3.34 -1.73
C LEU A 34 19.75 -4.82 -2.05
N ILE A 35 19.18 -5.32 -3.15
CA ILE A 35 19.45 -6.68 -3.65
C ILE A 35 20.95 -6.87 -3.89
N SER A 36 21.60 -5.90 -4.55
CA SER A 36 23.04 -5.95 -4.83
C SER A 36 23.91 -5.91 -3.57
N GLN A 37 23.44 -5.28 -2.50
CA GLN A 37 24.08 -5.28 -1.19
C GLN A 37 23.89 -6.59 -0.41
N GLY A 38 23.10 -7.53 -0.93
CA GLY A 38 22.93 -8.85 -0.32
C GLY A 38 22.09 -8.83 0.94
N VAL A 39 21.02 -8.02 0.99
CA VAL A 39 20.08 -8.02 2.12
C VAL A 39 19.41 -9.38 2.28
N ASP A 40 19.22 -9.81 3.53
CA ASP A 40 18.60 -11.10 3.85
C ASP A 40 17.07 -11.09 3.69
N VAL A 41 16.44 -9.92 3.83
CA VAL A 41 14.98 -9.72 3.77
C VAL A 41 14.67 -8.33 3.24
N LEU A 42 13.60 -8.20 2.44
CA LEU A 42 13.07 -6.91 1.97
C LEU A 42 11.69 -6.61 2.56
N LEU A 43 11.55 -5.41 3.11
CA LEU A 43 10.29 -4.82 3.57
C LEU A 43 9.93 -3.67 2.65
N ILE A 44 8.83 -3.78 1.89
CA ILE A 44 8.52 -2.84 0.81
C ILE A 44 7.11 -2.28 0.98
N ALA A 45 6.99 -0.95 0.97
CA ALA A 45 5.74 -0.24 0.72
C ALA A 45 5.77 0.26 -0.73
N ALA A 46 5.13 -0.47 -1.65
CA ALA A 46 5.23 -0.18 -3.08
C ALA A 46 4.57 1.16 -3.44
N ALA A 47 5.28 2.01 -4.20
CA ALA A 47 4.77 3.29 -4.67
C ALA A 47 3.55 3.10 -5.58
N THR A 48 3.60 2.11 -6.48
CA THR A 48 2.47 1.69 -7.33
C THR A 48 2.45 0.17 -7.48
N GLU A 49 1.27 -0.42 -7.70
CA GLU A 49 1.14 -1.88 -7.79
C GLU A 49 1.89 -2.48 -8.98
N ASP A 50 1.74 -1.86 -10.17
CA ASP A 50 2.22 -2.41 -11.43
C ASP A 50 3.71 -2.12 -11.67
N ALA A 51 4.19 -0.91 -11.38
CA ALA A 51 5.57 -0.53 -11.73
C ALA A 51 6.61 -1.32 -10.92
N LEU A 52 6.28 -1.66 -9.67
CA LEU A 52 7.17 -2.39 -8.77
C LEU A 52 7.07 -3.91 -8.90
N ASP A 53 6.03 -4.44 -9.55
CA ASP A 53 5.71 -5.87 -9.55
C ASP A 53 6.89 -6.73 -10.05
N SER A 54 7.53 -6.30 -11.14
CA SER A 54 8.64 -7.03 -11.76
C SER A 54 9.93 -7.02 -10.93
N VAL A 55 10.29 -5.90 -10.29
CA VAL A 55 11.50 -5.82 -9.47
C VAL A 55 11.34 -6.60 -8.17
N VAL A 56 10.13 -6.60 -7.62
CA VAL A 56 9.78 -7.39 -6.43
C VAL A 56 9.81 -8.89 -6.74
N GLY A 57 9.27 -9.31 -7.89
CA GLY A 57 9.38 -10.69 -8.37
C GLY A 57 10.83 -11.16 -8.53
N ARG A 58 11.71 -10.33 -9.11
CA ARG A 58 13.14 -10.64 -9.24
C ARG A 58 13.84 -10.87 -7.90
N ALA A 59 13.46 -10.13 -6.85
CA ALA A 59 14.02 -10.36 -5.51
C ALA A 59 13.66 -11.76 -4.99
N MET A 60 12.38 -12.15 -5.12
CA MET A 60 11.90 -13.48 -4.74
C MET A 60 12.57 -14.60 -5.55
N GLU A 61 12.76 -14.40 -6.86
CA GLU A 61 13.45 -15.35 -7.75
C GLU A 61 14.92 -15.57 -7.34
N GLN A 62 15.56 -14.57 -6.73
CA GLN A 62 16.90 -14.67 -6.17
C GLN A 62 16.94 -15.25 -4.74
N GLY A 63 15.79 -15.67 -4.22
CA GLY A 63 15.67 -16.25 -2.88
C GLY A 63 15.60 -15.23 -1.75
N ILE A 64 15.48 -13.93 -2.06
CA ILE A 64 15.32 -12.88 -1.04
C ILE A 64 13.84 -12.79 -0.66
N PRO A 65 13.44 -13.16 0.56
CA PRO A 65 12.06 -13.04 1.03
C PRO A 65 11.59 -11.59 1.02
N VAL A 66 10.46 -11.34 0.36
CA VAL A 66 9.81 -10.02 0.32
C VAL A 66 8.54 -10.02 1.17
N ILE A 67 8.40 -9.00 2.01
CA ILE A 67 7.21 -8.72 2.80
C ILE A 67 6.67 -7.35 2.38
N MET A 68 5.43 -7.32 1.90
CA MET A 68 4.75 -6.06 1.59
C MET A 68 4.19 -5.44 2.86
N VAL A 69 4.32 -4.12 3.01
CA VAL A 69 3.82 -3.38 4.17
C VAL A 69 3.07 -2.15 3.68
N ASP A 70 1.86 -1.90 4.20
CA ASP A 70 0.97 -0.78 3.86
C ASP A 70 0.44 -0.77 2.42
N ARG A 71 1.33 -0.93 1.43
CA ARG A 71 1.03 -0.98 -0.01
C ARG A 71 1.67 -2.22 -0.61
N LYS A 72 0.97 -2.87 -1.54
CA LYS A 72 1.43 -4.11 -2.18
C LYS A 72 1.67 -3.95 -3.68
N VAL A 73 2.38 -4.90 -4.26
CA VAL A 73 2.40 -5.12 -5.71
C VAL A 73 1.20 -5.98 -6.14
N LYS A 74 0.97 -6.07 -7.44
CA LYS A 74 -0.19 -6.75 -8.01
C LYS A 74 -0.14 -8.27 -7.84
N THR A 75 1.01 -8.88 -8.12
CA THR A 75 1.16 -10.33 -8.21
C THR A 75 1.45 -10.92 -6.83
N ALA A 76 0.49 -11.67 -6.29
CA ALA A 76 0.59 -12.22 -4.93
C ALA A 76 1.75 -13.21 -4.73
N SER A 77 2.21 -13.89 -5.79
CA SER A 77 3.37 -14.80 -5.71
C SER A 77 4.71 -14.06 -5.62
N ASN A 78 4.74 -12.73 -5.81
CA ASN A 78 5.97 -11.94 -5.75
C ASN A 78 6.30 -11.49 -4.31
N TYR A 79 5.54 -11.93 -3.30
CA TYR A 79 5.84 -11.67 -1.89
C TYR A 79 5.31 -12.80 -1.00
N ILE A 80 5.88 -12.95 0.19
CA ILE A 80 5.51 -14.00 1.14
C ILE A 80 4.23 -13.64 1.88
N THR A 81 4.12 -12.40 2.29
CA THR A 81 2.95 -11.89 3.02
C THR A 81 2.80 -10.40 2.82
N TYR A 82 1.59 -9.91 3.10
CA TYR A 82 1.22 -8.51 3.05
C TYR A 82 0.64 -8.09 4.40
N ILE A 83 1.31 -7.15 5.05
CA ILE A 83 0.96 -6.63 6.36
C ILE A 83 0.29 -5.28 6.18
N THR A 84 -1.02 -5.22 6.41
CA THR A 84 -1.81 -3.99 6.30
C THR A 84 -3.06 -4.05 7.18
N ALA A 85 -3.76 -2.92 7.30
CA ALA A 85 -5.14 -2.89 7.72
C ALA A 85 -6.08 -3.30 6.57
N SER A 86 -7.31 -3.70 6.89
CA SER A 86 -8.29 -3.97 5.83
C SER A 86 -8.77 -2.65 5.21
N ASP A 87 -8.17 -2.25 4.09
CA ASP A 87 -8.55 -1.04 3.34
C ASP A 87 -10.01 -1.09 2.87
N TRP A 88 -10.54 -2.28 2.59
CA TRP A 88 -11.96 -2.48 2.31
C TRP A 88 -12.84 -2.14 3.51
N ALA A 89 -12.45 -2.58 4.71
CA ALA A 89 -13.21 -2.27 5.92
C ALA A 89 -13.12 -0.77 6.26
N LEU A 90 -11.92 -0.18 6.13
CA LEU A 90 -11.71 1.24 6.36
C LEU A 90 -12.55 2.11 5.43
N GLY A 91 -12.46 1.91 4.11
CA GLY A 91 -13.26 2.69 3.16
C GLY A 91 -14.77 2.52 3.40
N ARG A 92 -15.25 1.30 3.63
CA ARG A 92 -16.67 1.09 3.93
C ARG A 92 -17.11 1.80 5.21
N LEU A 93 -16.30 1.75 6.27
CA LEU A 93 -16.61 2.37 7.56
C LEU A 93 -16.65 3.91 7.44
N GLU A 94 -15.66 4.50 6.77
CA GLU A 94 -15.58 5.94 6.54
C GLU A 94 -16.75 6.44 5.69
N ALA A 95 -17.05 5.76 4.58
CA ALA A 95 -18.17 6.11 3.72
C ALA A 95 -19.53 5.95 4.43
N LEU A 96 -19.71 4.90 5.23
CA LEU A 96 -20.94 4.69 6.00
C LEU A 96 -21.14 5.81 7.01
N TRP A 97 -20.10 6.13 7.78
CA TRP A 97 -20.13 7.24 8.73
C TRP A 97 -20.52 8.56 8.05
N LEU A 98 -19.96 8.84 6.86
CA LEU A 98 -20.30 10.04 6.11
C LEU A 98 -21.76 10.05 5.64
N CYS A 99 -22.26 8.93 5.09
CA CYS A 99 -23.66 8.79 4.71
C CYS A 99 -24.61 9.00 5.88
N GLU A 100 -24.33 8.40 7.04
CA GLU A 100 -25.13 8.55 8.25
C GLU A 100 -25.13 9.99 8.77
N THR A 101 -23.95 10.62 8.79
CA THR A 101 -23.78 12.02 9.21
C THR A 101 -24.58 12.97 8.32
N LEU A 102 -24.66 12.69 7.02
CA LEU A 102 -25.44 13.45 6.05
C LEU A 102 -26.94 13.08 6.02
N GLY A 103 -27.40 12.17 6.89
CA GLY A 103 -28.78 11.68 6.88
C GLY A 103 -29.17 11.02 5.55
N GLY A 104 -28.20 10.38 4.87
CA GLY A 104 -28.38 9.70 3.59
C GLY A 104 -28.54 10.62 2.39
N LYS A 105 -28.30 11.93 2.51
CA LYS A 105 -28.45 12.88 1.39
C LYS A 105 -27.36 13.95 1.37
N GLY A 106 -26.70 14.12 0.23
CA GLY A 106 -25.69 15.16 0.07
C GLY A 106 -24.79 14.96 -1.14
N ASN A 107 -23.95 15.97 -1.40
CA ASN A 107 -22.92 15.89 -2.43
C ASN A 107 -21.57 15.60 -1.77
N ILE A 108 -20.80 14.69 -2.34
CA ILE A 108 -19.48 14.27 -1.86
C ILE A 108 -18.44 14.58 -2.95
N VAL A 109 -17.32 15.16 -2.54
CA VAL A 109 -16.10 15.25 -3.34
C VAL A 109 -15.09 14.32 -2.70
N MET A 110 -14.57 13.36 -3.47
CA MET A 110 -13.54 12.45 -2.99
C MET A 110 -12.16 13.05 -3.30
N LEU A 111 -11.27 13.01 -2.32
CA LEU A 111 -9.87 13.38 -2.49
C LEU A 111 -9.06 12.08 -2.54
N PRO A 112 -8.65 11.61 -3.73
CA PRO A 112 -7.97 10.35 -3.86
C PRO A 112 -6.55 10.47 -3.29
N GLY A 113 -6.02 9.33 -2.85
CA GLY A 113 -4.60 9.20 -2.56
C GLY A 113 -3.75 9.14 -3.83
N ILE A 114 -2.54 8.61 -3.70
CA ILE A 114 -1.62 8.44 -4.83
C ILE A 114 -2.21 7.44 -5.82
N ALA A 115 -2.39 7.86 -7.07
CA ALA A 115 -2.92 7.04 -8.14
C ALA A 115 -2.05 5.80 -8.39
N GLY A 116 -2.68 4.64 -8.58
CA GLY A 116 -1.98 3.36 -8.78
C GLY A 116 -1.39 2.75 -7.50
N SER A 117 -1.51 3.40 -6.34
CA SER A 117 -1.21 2.75 -5.05
C SER A 117 -2.38 1.84 -4.63
N SER A 118 -2.06 0.64 -4.14
CA SER A 118 -3.09 -0.37 -3.80
C SER A 118 -4.15 0.16 -2.82
N VAL A 119 -3.71 0.97 -1.85
CA VAL A 119 -4.57 1.53 -0.81
C VAL A 119 -5.58 2.52 -1.38
N ALA A 120 -5.14 3.46 -2.22
CA ALA A 120 -6.02 4.45 -2.83
C ALA A 120 -7.07 3.77 -3.72
N GLU A 121 -6.63 2.84 -4.57
CA GLU A 121 -7.50 2.10 -5.49
C GLU A 121 -8.56 1.27 -4.75
N ILE A 122 -8.20 0.64 -3.63
CA ILE A 122 -9.13 -0.17 -2.82
C ILE A 122 -10.12 0.72 -2.08
N ARG A 123 -9.67 1.79 -1.41
CA ARG A 123 -10.54 2.65 -0.60
C ARG A 123 -11.54 3.41 -1.45
N ILE A 124 -11.17 3.86 -2.66
CA ILE A 124 -12.11 4.47 -3.61
C ILE A 124 -13.25 3.49 -3.92
N LYS A 125 -12.92 2.25 -4.30
CA LYS A 125 -13.93 1.21 -4.61
C LYS A 125 -14.80 0.87 -3.39
N ALA A 126 -14.19 0.78 -2.22
CA ALA A 126 -14.91 0.51 -0.96
C ALA A 126 -15.89 1.64 -0.60
N ASN A 127 -15.49 2.90 -0.81
CA ASN A 127 -16.34 4.07 -0.61
C ASN A 127 -17.52 4.07 -1.58
N GLU A 128 -17.25 3.86 -2.87
CA GLU A 128 -18.28 3.82 -3.91
C GLU A 128 -19.32 2.73 -3.68
N GLU A 129 -18.90 1.56 -3.21
CA GLU A 129 -19.82 0.47 -2.85
C GLU A 129 -20.83 0.91 -1.78
N VAL A 130 -20.41 1.71 -0.80
CA VAL A 130 -21.29 2.22 0.24
C VAL A 130 -22.14 3.37 -0.29
N PHE A 131 -21.55 4.35 -0.96
CA PHE A 131 -22.30 5.49 -1.52
C PHE A 131 -23.41 5.03 -2.48
N GLY A 132 -23.17 3.98 -3.28
CA GLY A 132 -24.16 3.38 -4.18
C GLY A 132 -25.40 2.81 -3.48
N LYS A 133 -25.34 2.56 -2.16
CA LYS A 133 -26.47 2.10 -1.34
C LYS A 133 -27.36 3.25 -0.84
N PHE A 134 -26.94 4.51 -1.01
CA PHE A 134 -27.66 5.69 -0.56
C PHE A 134 -28.05 6.58 -1.76
N PRO A 135 -29.28 6.47 -2.29
CA PRO A 135 -29.68 7.19 -3.51
C PRO A 135 -29.70 8.72 -3.37
N GLY A 136 -29.72 9.25 -2.14
CA GLY A 136 -29.61 10.68 -1.87
C GLY A 136 -28.17 11.21 -1.86
N ILE A 137 -27.17 10.32 -1.86
CA ILE A 137 -25.75 10.66 -1.92
C ILE A 137 -25.30 10.73 -3.37
N LYS A 138 -24.60 11.80 -3.71
CA LYS A 138 -24.04 12.02 -5.05
C LYS A 138 -22.56 12.34 -4.96
N VAL A 139 -21.73 11.48 -5.56
CA VAL A 139 -20.30 11.78 -5.73
C VAL A 139 -20.14 12.70 -6.95
N LEU A 140 -19.51 13.86 -6.75
CA LEU A 140 -19.31 14.88 -7.78
C LEU A 140 -17.97 14.72 -8.52
N GLU A 141 -16.92 14.32 -7.79
CA GLU A 141 -15.56 14.19 -8.29
C GLU A 141 -14.80 13.12 -7.49
N LYS A 142 -13.78 12.52 -8.11
CA LYS A 142 -12.98 11.41 -7.60
C LYS A 142 -11.52 11.60 -7.88
#